data_AF-A0A2S9BAX4-F1
#
_entry.id   AF-A0A2S9BAX4-F1
#
_cell.length_a   1.000
_cell.length_b   1.000
_cell.length_c   1.000
_cell.angle_alpha   90.00
_cell.angle_beta   90.00
_cell.angle_gamma   90.00
#
_symmetry.space_group_name_H-M   'P 1'
#
loop_
_entity.id
_entity.type
_entity.pdbx_description
1 polymer ?
#
loop_
_entity_poly.entity_id
_entity_poly.type
_entity_poly.pdbx_seq_one_letter_code
_entity_poly.pdbx_strand_id
1 'polypeptide(L)'
;MKSGWIGCAALCGWLLAGQALADCTSAPTAHEMDFSLCKDWPAYPGLTLTAAANFSPDPVYGASGTVGLYDLHLSLVTSADSQPLASFYQPSAFSVDAIALDELKFDTARYKLAPQLQAFGVRVRFKGSSRVNPVDETWLSLYVKDGNALRPVMDRLVVYQYGGEWDGDCAGERYETTRTVALAKTSTHGYADLIIKTISSSTTGKGEDAACVSNTVAQKPVLTTLRYDGKNYVVPEDFKGH
;
A
#
# COMPACT_ATOMS: atom_id res chain seq x y z
N MET A 1 -39.00 -8.16 72.29
CA MET A 1 -38.20 -7.14 71.60
C MET A 1 -37.19 -7.85 70.70
N LYS A 2 -37.28 -7.57 69.39
CA LYS A 2 -36.32 -7.75 68.29
C LYS A 2 -35.79 -9.17 67.96
N SER A 3 -36.38 -9.71 66.89
CA SER A 3 -35.85 -10.74 65.98
C SER A 3 -35.23 -10.07 64.73
N GLY A 4 -34.30 -10.76 64.06
CA GLY A 4 -33.90 -10.55 62.65
C GLY A 4 -32.54 -9.88 62.47
N TRP A 5 -31.72 -10.20 61.47
CA TRP A 5 -31.66 -11.28 60.47
C TRP A 5 -30.25 -11.16 59.83
N ILE A 6 -29.68 -12.27 59.37
CA ILE A 6 -28.38 -12.36 58.69
C ILE A 6 -28.49 -11.73 57.30
N GLY A 7 -27.53 -10.87 56.93
CA GLY A 7 -27.40 -10.32 55.58
C GLY A 7 -26.00 -10.55 55.03
N CYS A 8 -25.82 -11.63 54.25
CA CYS A 8 -24.69 -11.81 53.34
C CYS A 8 -24.89 -10.93 52.11
N ALA A 9 -23.99 -9.97 51.88
CA ALA A 9 -23.91 -9.25 50.61
C ALA A 9 -22.93 -9.97 49.67
N ALA A 10 -23.45 -10.72 48.70
CA ALA A 10 -22.68 -11.24 47.58
C ALA A 10 -22.59 -10.15 46.49
N LEU A 11 -21.39 -9.59 46.31
CA LEU A 11 -21.07 -8.68 45.21
C LEU A 11 -20.72 -9.53 43.97
N CYS A 12 -21.70 -9.74 43.08
CA CYS A 12 -21.46 -10.24 41.74
C CYS A 12 -20.88 -9.10 40.87
N GLY A 13 -19.56 -9.01 40.79
CA GLY A 13 -18.89 -8.22 39.76
C GLY A 13 -19.01 -8.92 38.41
N TRP A 14 -19.82 -8.36 37.50
CA TRP A 14 -19.83 -8.80 36.11
C TRP A 14 -18.59 -8.26 35.41
N LEU A 15 -17.63 -9.15 35.15
CA LEU A 15 -16.53 -8.87 34.23
C LEU A 15 -17.11 -8.72 32.82
N LEU A 16 -17.12 -7.50 32.30
CA LEU A 16 -17.28 -7.25 30.87
C LEU A 16 -16.03 -7.80 30.18
N ALA A 17 -16.06 -9.09 29.82
CA ALA A 17 -15.09 -9.64 28.89
C ALA A 17 -15.33 -8.96 27.53
N GLY A 18 -14.50 -7.96 27.21
CA GLY A 18 -14.40 -7.46 25.84
C GLY A 18 -14.04 -8.65 24.96
N GLN A 19 -14.92 -9.00 24.03
CA GLN A 19 -14.62 -10.00 23.02
C GLN A 19 -13.48 -9.42 22.17
N ALA A 20 -12.28 -9.95 22.35
CA ALA A 20 -11.20 -9.72 21.41
C ALA A 20 -11.68 -10.26 20.06
N LEU A 21 -12.00 -9.37 19.13
CA LEU A 21 -12.17 -9.78 17.73
C LEU A 21 -10.83 -10.38 17.31
N ALA A 22 -10.85 -11.61 16.80
CA ALA A 22 -9.66 -12.22 16.25
C ALA A 22 -9.15 -11.30 15.14
N ASP A 23 -7.86 -10.94 15.21
CA ASP A 23 -7.18 -10.26 14.10
C ASP A 23 -7.40 -11.08 12.83
N CYS A 24 -7.64 -10.40 11.71
CA CYS A 24 -7.83 -11.10 10.46
C CYS A 24 -6.61 -11.99 10.16
N THR A 25 -6.85 -13.18 9.59
CA THR A 25 -5.80 -14.10 9.16
C THR A 25 -5.74 -14.11 7.64
N SER A 26 -4.57 -13.87 7.05
CA SER A 26 -4.36 -13.98 5.61
C SER A 26 -4.51 -15.43 5.16
N ALA A 27 -4.94 -15.64 3.92
CA ALA A 27 -5.03 -16.98 3.35
C ALA A 27 -3.62 -17.58 3.19
N PRO A 28 -3.48 -18.92 3.26
CA PRO A 28 -2.22 -19.57 2.90
C PRO A 28 -1.89 -19.29 1.43
N THR A 29 -0.61 -19.07 1.16
CA THR A 29 -0.09 -18.90 -0.20
C THR A 29 0.14 -20.26 -0.86
N ALA A 30 -0.03 -20.33 -2.19
CA ALA A 30 0.20 -21.57 -2.93
C ALA A 30 1.69 -21.75 -3.28
N HIS A 31 2.38 -20.64 -3.57
CA HIS A 31 3.81 -20.61 -3.88
C HIS A 31 4.56 -19.63 -2.98
N GLU A 32 5.87 -19.82 -2.85
CA GLU A 32 6.75 -18.97 -2.02
C GLU A 32 6.72 -17.49 -2.45
N MET A 33 6.60 -17.25 -3.76
CA MET A 33 6.58 -15.91 -4.34
C MET A 33 5.20 -15.24 -4.26
N ASP A 34 4.15 -15.95 -3.84
CA ASP A 34 2.81 -15.37 -3.71
C ASP A 34 2.72 -14.47 -2.47
N PHE A 35 1.84 -13.47 -2.54
CA PHE A 35 1.49 -12.63 -1.40
C PHE A 35 0.05 -12.89 -0.99
N SER A 36 -0.21 -12.95 0.32
CA SER A 36 -1.56 -12.91 0.87
C SER A 36 -1.62 -11.98 2.07
N LEU A 37 -2.62 -11.11 2.08
CA LEU A 37 -2.81 -10.10 3.11
C LEU A 37 -4.26 -10.04 3.52
N CYS A 38 -4.47 -9.66 4.77
CA CYS A 38 -5.75 -9.15 5.22
C CYS A 38 -5.52 -7.91 6.08
N LYS A 39 -6.54 -7.05 6.16
CA LYS A 39 -6.56 -5.92 7.08
C LYS A 39 -7.99 -5.50 7.37
N ASP A 40 -8.35 -5.36 8.64
CA ASP A 40 -9.61 -4.71 8.99
C ASP A 40 -9.65 -3.28 8.49
N TRP A 41 -10.78 -2.87 7.93
CA TRP A 41 -10.91 -1.55 7.33
C TRP A 41 -11.38 -0.53 8.37
N PRO A 42 -10.51 0.36 8.89
CA PRO A 42 -10.89 1.21 10.02
C PRO A 42 -12.01 2.22 9.69
N ALA A 43 -12.27 2.46 8.40
CA ALA A 43 -13.36 3.31 7.93
C ALA A 43 -14.73 2.67 8.09
N TYR A 44 -14.80 1.33 8.06
CA TYR A 44 -16.03 0.54 8.08
C TYR A 44 -15.84 -0.67 8.99
N PRO A 45 -16.02 -0.52 10.32
CA PRO A 45 -15.87 -1.61 11.29
C PRO A 45 -16.73 -2.84 10.92
N GLY A 46 -16.16 -4.03 11.07
CA GLY A 46 -16.80 -5.29 10.67
C GLY A 46 -16.58 -5.68 9.20
N LEU A 47 -15.88 -4.84 8.43
CA LEU A 47 -15.39 -5.17 7.09
C LEU A 47 -13.88 -5.38 7.09
N THR A 48 -13.44 -6.37 6.33
CA THR A 48 -12.03 -6.74 6.20
C THR A 48 -11.64 -6.70 4.72
N LEU A 49 -10.50 -6.06 4.43
CA LEU A 49 -9.86 -6.07 3.12
C LEU A 49 -8.97 -7.31 3.03
N THR A 50 -9.00 -8.02 1.90
CA THR A 50 -8.08 -9.11 1.58
C THR A 50 -7.43 -8.86 0.24
N ALA A 51 -6.15 -9.22 0.13
CA ALA A 51 -5.41 -9.16 -1.12
C ALA A 51 -4.64 -10.45 -1.32
N ALA A 52 -4.56 -10.89 -2.58
CA ALA A 52 -3.64 -11.93 -3.01
C ALA A 52 -2.93 -11.47 -4.28
N ALA A 53 -1.62 -11.66 -4.35
CA ALA A 53 -0.86 -11.55 -5.58
C ALA A 53 -0.28 -12.92 -5.90
N ASN A 54 -0.71 -13.52 -7.01
CA ASN A 54 -0.32 -14.87 -7.40
C ASN A 54 0.69 -14.83 -8.53
N PHE A 55 1.84 -15.46 -8.33
CA PHE A 55 2.93 -15.48 -9.28
C PHE A 55 2.74 -16.57 -10.33
N SER A 56 3.01 -16.24 -11.59
CA SER A 56 3.12 -17.16 -12.71
C SER A 56 4.48 -16.95 -13.39
N PRO A 57 5.35 -17.98 -13.46
CA PRO A 57 6.64 -17.85 -14.11
C PRO A 57 6.49 -17.63 -15.61
N ASP A 58 7.37 -16.81 -16.18
CA ASP A 58 7.45 -16.65 -17.64
C ASP A 58 7.77 -18.01 -18.30
N PRO A 59 7.08 -18.38 -19.41
CA PRO A 59 7.24 -19.69 -20.02
C PRO A 59 8.62 -19.92 -20.67
N VAL A 60 9.36 -18.85 -20.98
CA VAL A 60 10.68 -18.91 -21.66
C VAL A 60 11.81 -18.67 -20.66
N TYR A 61 11.66 -17.65 -19.80
CA TYR A 61 12.73 -17.17 -18.91
C TYR A 61 12.47 -17.48 -17.43
N GLY A 62 11.28 -17.97 -17.07
CA GLY A 62 10.85 -18.17 -15.69
C GLY A 62 11.29 -19.47 -15.03
N ALA A 63 12.18 -20.25 -15.65
CA ALA A 63 12.69 -21.49 -15.07
C ALA A 63 13.41 -21.28 -13.72
N SER A 64 13.95 -20.08 -13.49
CA SER A 64 14.55 -19.66 -12.22
C SER A 64 13.53 -19.25 -11.16
N GLY A 65 12.25 -19.15 -11.49
CA GLY A 65 11.17 -18.73 -10.59
C GLY A 65 11.20 -17.24 -10.20
N THR A 66 12.02 -16.42 -10.86
CA THR A 66 12.20 -14.99 -10.54
C THR A 66 11.74 -14.06 -11.65
N VAL A 67 11.45 -14.59 -12.84
CA VAL A 67 10.92 -13.85 -13.98
C VAL A 67 9.50 -14.32 -14.24
N GLY A 68 8.55 -13.39 -14.29
CA GLY A 68 7.15 -13.74 -14.49
C GLY A 68 6.19 -12.60 -14.20
N LEU A 69 4.92 -12.96 -14.01
CA LEU A 69 3.81 -12.04 -13.83
C LEU A 69 3.08 -12.34 -12.52
N TYR A 70 2.51 -11.29 -11.92
CA TYR A 70 1.59 -11.40 -10.80
C TYR A 70 0.19 -11.02 -11.22
N ASP A 71 -0.76 -11.89 -10.91
CA ASP A 71 -2.18 -11.58 -10.92
C ASP A 71 -2.59 -10.98 -9.57
N LEU A 72 -3.35 -9.88 -9.56
CA LEU A 72 -3.82 -9.24 -8.32
C LEU A 72 -5.30 -9.51 -8.10
N HIS A 73 -5.63 -10.06 -6.92
CA HIS A 73 -6.98 -10.19 -6.41
C HIS A 73 -7.15 -9.31 -5.18
N LEU A 74 -8.22 -8.52 -5.15
CA LEU A 74 -8.66 -7.79 -3.96
C LEU A 74 -10.09 -8.21 -3.63
N SER A 75 -10.40 -8.34 -2.35
CA SER A 75 -11.77 -8.55 -1.89
C SER A 75 -12.06 -7.76 -0.63
N LEU A 76 -13.33 -7.41 -0.49
CA LEU A 76 -13.92 -6.84 0.70
C LEU A 76 -14.89 -7.87 1.23
N VAL A 77 -14.63 -8.38 2.43
CA VAL A 77 -15.45 -9.42 3.07
C VAL A 77 -16.03 -8.88 4.38
N THR A 78 -17.03 -9.57 4.91
CA THR A 78 -17.43 -9.33 6.31
C THR A 78 -16.48 -10.11 7.22
N SER A 79 -16.27 -9.65 8.45
CA SER A 79 -15.42 -10.38 9.40
C SER A 79 -15.98 -11.76 9.81
N ALA A 80 -17.22 -12.10 9.44
CA ALA A 80 -17.89 -13.36 9.79
C ALA A 80 -18.10 -14.32 8.60
N ASP A 81 -18.00 -13.83 7.36
CA ASP A 81 -18.28 -14.59 6.14
C ASP A 81 -17.19 -14.32 5.10
N SER A 82 -16.59 -15.39 4.60
CA SER A 82 -15.54 -15.37 3.58
C SER A 82 -16.05 -15.06 2.17
N GLN A 83 -17.37 -15.00 1.95
CA GLN A 83 -17.93 -14.56 0.67
C GLN A 83 -17.67 -13.07 0.43
N PRO A 84 -17.04 -12.69 -0.70
CA PRO A 84 -16.77 -11.28 -0.99
C PRO A 84 -18.05 -10.46 -1.19
N LEU A 85 -18.15 -9.36 -0.45
CA LEU A 85 -19.13 -8.30 -0.71
C LEU A 85 -18.79 -7.51 -1.97
N ALA A 86 -17.50 -7.39 -2.26
CA ALA A 86 -16.99 -6.78 -3.48
C ALA A 86 -15.61 -7.32 -3.80
N SER A 87 -15.27 -7.42 -5.09
CA SER A 87 -13.97 -7.93 -5.53
C SER A 87 -13.40 -7.15 -6.71
N PHE A 88 -12.10 -7.27 -6.88
CA PHE A 88 -11.35 -6.82 -8.06
C PHE A 88 -10.37 -7.93 -8.46
N TYR A 89 -10.21 -8.11 -9.76
CA TYR A 89 -9.21 -9.00 -10.33
C TYR A 89 -8.52 -8.27 -11.48
N GLN A 90 -7.19 -8.30 -11.46
CA GLN A 90 -6.36 -7.80 -12.54
C GLN A 90 -5.35 -8.86 -12.93
N PRO A 91 -5.50 -9.48 -14.11
CA PRO A 91 -4.48 -10.38 -14.62
C PRO A 91 -3.24 -9.57 -15.00
N SER A 92 -2.07 -10.17 -14.82
CA SER A 92 -0.77 -9.57 -15.18
C SER A 92 -0.62 -8.15 -14.61
N ALA A 93 -1.05 -7.96 -13.36
CA ALA A 93 -1.02 -6.68 -12.67
C ALA A 93 0.40 -6.14 -12.53
N PHE A 94 1.37 -7.04 -12.29
CA PHE A 94 2.78 -6.70 -12.13
C PHE A 94 3.65 -7.65 -12.94
N SER A 95 4.69 -7.14 -13.58
CA SER A 95 5.73 -7.93 -14.24
C SER A 95 7.01 -7.81 -13.43
N VAL A 96 7.71 -8.92 -13.25
CA VAL A 96 8.98 -8.97 -12.49
C VAL A 96 10.04 -9.71 -13.29
N ASP A 97 11.28 -9.24 -13.15
CA ASP A 97 12.48 -9.83 -13.73
C ASP A 97 13.70 -9.68 -12.80
N ALA A 98 14.62 -8.76 -13.10
CA ALA A 98 15.73 -8.36 -12.25
C ALA A 98 15.27 -7.53 -11.03
N ILE A 99 14.09 -6.92 -11.09
CA ILE A 99 13.48 -6.18 -9.98
C ILE A 99 12.31 -6.97 -9.42
N ALA A 100 12.45 -7.45 -8.18
CA ALA A 100 11.45 -8.30 -7.54
C ALA A 100 10.32 -7.47 -6.92
N LEU A 101 9.12 -8.04 -6.85
CA LEU A 101 8.07 -7.55 -5.96
C LEU A 101 8.47 -7.92 -4.51
N ASP A 102 8.77 -6.92 -3.70
CA ASP A 102 9.32 -7.05 -2.34
C ASP A 102 8.23 -6.94 -1.27
N GLU A 103 7.21 -6.11 -1.50
CA GLU A 103 6.13 -5.90 -0.52
C GLU A 103 4.79 -5.66 -1.22
N LEU A 104 3.72 -6.24 -0.66
CA LEU A 104 2.33 -5.86 -0.90
C LEU A 104 1.73 -5.39 0.43
N LYS A 105 0.97 -4.29 0.42
CA LYS A 105 0.42 -3.72 1.67
C LYS A 105 -0.85 -2.92 1.45
N PHE A 106 -1.77 -2.95 2.41
CA PHE A 106 -2.91 -2.02 2.46
C PHE A 106 -2.55 -0.67 3.08
N ASP A 107 -2.89 0.41 2.39
CA ASP A 107 -2.91 1.77 2.90
C ASP A 107 -4.35 2.16 3.26
N THR A 108 -4.61 2.33 4.55
CA THR A 108 -5.96 2.66 5.07
C THR A 108 -6.02 4.08 5.62
N ALA A 109 -5.16 4.98 5.12
CA ALA A 109 -5.29 6.40 5.41
C ALA A 109 -6.68 6.92 5.01
N ARG A 110 -7.05 8.08 5.57
CA ARG A 110 -8.41 8.63 5.46
C ARG A 110 -8.67 9.28 4.09
N TYR A 111 -8.64 8.50 3.02
CA TYR A 111 -8.98 8.92 1.65
C TYR A 111 -10.50 9.06 1.48
N LYS A 112 -11.13 9.96 2.25
CA LYS A 112 -12.56 10.28 2.16
C LYS A 112 -12.83 11.12 0.90
N LEU A 113 -12.99 10.44 -0.24
CA LEU A 113 -13.16 11.08 -1.54
C LEU A 113 -14.52 11.79 -1.67
N ALA A 114 -15.57 11.27 -1.01
CA ALA A 114 -16.88 11.91 -0.95
C ALA A 114 -17.52 11.71 0.44
N PRO A 115 -18.62 12.40 0.80
CA PRO A 115 -19.21 12.34 2.14
C PRO A 115 -19.49 10.93 2.68
N GLN A 116 -19.86 9.99 1.79
CA GLN A 116 -20.15 8.58 2.10
C GLN A 116 -19.22 7.59 1.39
N LEU A 117 -18.11 8.07 0.81
CA LEU A 117 -17.18 7.26 0.05
C LEU A 117 -15.76 7.44 0.57
N GLN A 118 -15.23 6.41 1.20
CA GLN A 118 -13.82 6.33 1.57
C GLN A 118 -13.12 5.28 0.71
N ALA A 119 -12.02 5.67 0.09
CA ALA A 119 -11.14 4.75 -0.60
C ALA A 119 -10.18 4.06 0.38
N PHE A 120 -9.62 2.93 -0.05
CA PHE A 120 -8.41 2.36 0.51
C PHE A 120 -7.34 2.29 -0.59
N GLY A 121 -6.09 2.20 -0.18
CA GLY A 121 -4.96 2.05 -1.06
C GLY A 121 -4.34 0.67 -1.01
N VAL A 122 -3.72 0.27 -2.10
CA VAL A 122 -2.81 -0.87 -2.19
C VAL A 122 -1.44 -0.31 -2.55
N ARG A 123 -0.45 -0.63 -1.73
CA ARG A 123 0.96 -0.32 -1.94
C ARG A 123 1.69 -1.56 -2.41
N VAL A 124 2.51 -1.39 -3.44
CA VAL A 124 3.34 -2.45 -4.02
C VAL A 124 4.75 -1.92 -4.11
N ARG A 125 5.72 -2.62 -3.51
CA ARG A 125 7.13 -2.24 -3.55
C ARG A 125 7.89 -3.18 -4.47
N PHE A 126 8.70 -2.60 -5.33
CA PHE A 126 9.63 -3.28 -6.21
C PHE A 126 11.05 -2.96 -5.78
N LYS A 127 11.92 -3.95 -5.69
CA LYS A 127 13.28 -3.77 -5.18
C LYS A 127 14.28 -4.64 -5.92
N GLY A 128 15.36 -4.00 -6.38
CA GLY A 128 16.54 -4.65 -6.93
C GLY A 128 17.53 -5.06 -5.84
N SER A 129 18.33 -6.08 -6.10
CA SER A 129 19.33 -6.60 -5.15
C SER A 129 20.69 -5.90 -5.22
N SER A 130 20.95 -5.13 -6.28
CA SER A 130 22.25 -4.50 -6.50
C SER A 130 22.49 -3.34 -5.54
N ARG A 131 23.59 -3.39 -4.79
CA ARG A 131 24.04 -2.29 -3.92
C ARG A 131 24.65 -1.13 -4.70
N VAL A 132 25.31 -1.45 -5.82
CA VAL A 132 25.99 -0.48 -6.68
C VAL A 132 25.00 0.20 -7.63
N ASN A 133 23.97 -0.52 -8.08
CA ASN A 133 22.91 0.00 -8.94
C ASN A 133 21.54 -0.24 -8.30
N PRO A 134 21.23 0.43 -7.16
CA PRO A 134 19.99 0.18 -6.45
C PRO A 134 18.77 0.63 -7.25
N VAL A 135 17.68 -0.10 -7.06
CA VAL A 135 16.34 0.25 -7.52
C VAL A 135 15.37 -0.09 -6.40
N ASP A 136 14.56 0.86 -5.95
CA ASP A 136 13.52 0.68 -4.95
C ASP A 136 12.38 1.63 -5.27
N GLU A 137 11.21 1.09 -5.61
CA GLU A 137 10.07 1.88 -6.03
C GLU A 137 8.81 1.38 -5.34
N THR A 138 7.97 2.27 -4.81
CA THR A 138 6.69 1.91 -4.23
C THR A 138 5.56 2.61 -4.97
N TRP A 139 4.61 1.84 -5.45
CA TRP A 139 3.40 2.32 -6.11
C TRP A 139 2.24 2.38 -5.11
N LEU A 140 1.32 3.30 -5.33
CA LEU A 140 0.04 3.40 -4.63
C LEU A 140 -1.09 3.46 -5.65
N SER A 141 -1.97 2.47 -5.60
CA SER A 141 -3.27 2.51 -6.29
C SER A 141 -4.38 2.71 -5.27
N LEU A 142 -5.43 3.47 -5.61
CA LEU A 142 -6.60 3.69 -4.75
C LEU A 142 -7.83 3.00 -5.34
N TYR A 143 -8.63 2.40 -4.46
CA TYR A 143 -9.83 1.66 -4.82
C TYR A 143 -11.03 2.12 -3.99
N VAL A 144 -12.21 2.06 -4.58
CA VAL A 144 -13.49 2.31 -3.90
C VAL A 144 -14.42 1.12 -4.07
N LYS A 145 -15.31 0.89 -3.11
CA LYS A 145 -16.43 -0.05 -3.27
C LYS A 145 -17.49 0.59 -4.17
N ASP A 146 -17.87 -0.11 -5.23
CA ASP A 146 -18.89 0.30 -6.19
C ASP A 146 -19.81 -0.90 -6.47
N GLY A 147 -20.96 -0.95 -5.79
CA GLY A 147 -21.80 -2.15 -5.78
C GLY A 147 -21.03 -3.37 -5.28
N ASN A 148 -20.96 -4.43 -6.10
CA ASN A 148 -20.23 -5.66 -5.79
C ASN A 148 -18.82 -5.68 -6.41
N ALA A 149 -18.31 -4.52 -6.86
CA ALA A 149 -16.97 -4.38 -7.41
C ALA A 149 -16.10 -3.48 -6.52
N LEU A 150 -14.81 -3.77 -6.49
CA LEU A 150 -13.78 -2.84 -6.05
C LEU A 150 -13.23 -2.16 -7.30
N ARG A 151 -13.51 -0.86 -7.46
CA ARG A 151 -13.13 -0.12 -8.66
C ARG A 151 -11.86 0.70 -8.40
N PRO A 152 -10.81 0.56 -9.22
CA PRO A 152 -9.66 1.45 -9.14
C PRO A 152 -10.10 2.88 -9.51
N VAL A 153 -9.61 3.85 -8.76
CA VAL A 153 -9.82 5.28 -8.99
C VAL A 153 -8.53 6.05 -9.13
N MET A 154 -7.38 5.47 -8.79
CA MET A 154 -6.04 5.99 -9.09
C MET A 154 -5.13 4.78 -9.30
N ASP A 155 -4.38 4.77 -10.41
CA ASP A 155 -3.54 3.63 -10.78
C ASP A 155 -2.06 4.00 -10.68
N ARG A 156 -1.33 3.28 -9.82
CA ARG A 156 0.14 3.23 -9.75
C ARG A 156 0.84 4.58 -9.62
N LEU A 157 0.42 5.41 -8.66
CA LEU A 157 1.20 6.57 -8.25
C LEU A 157 2.50 6.12 -7.57
N VAL A 158 3.66 6.48 -8.10
CA VAL A 158 4.97 6.27 -7.47
C VAL A 158 5.09 7.18 -6.24
N VAL A 159 4.87 6.60 -5.07
CA VAL A 159 4.93 7.28 -3.77
C VAL A 159 6.31 7.23 -3.13
N TYR A 160 7.16 6.31 -3.57
CA TYR A 160 8.57 6.24 -3.22
C TYR A 160 9.37 5.81 -4.44
N GLN A 161 10.53 6.41 -4.63
CA GLN A 161 11.49 6.01 -5.65
C GLN A 161 12.90 6.29 -5.14
N TYR A 162 13.78 5.31 -5.26
CA TYR A 162 15.18 5.43 -4.95
C TYR A 162 15.99 4.64 -5.97
N GLY A 163 17.06 5.26 -6.45
CA GLY A 163 17.97 4.61 -7.37
C GLY A 163 19.25 5.39 -7.59
N GLY A 164 20.12 4.85 -8.44
CA GLY A 164 21.39 5.47 -8.76
C GLY A 164 22.45 4.48 -9.21
N GLU A 165 23.68 4.96 -9.26
CA GLU A 165 24.88 4.20 -9.58
C GLU A 165 25.99 4.59 -8.61
N TRP A 166 26.72 3.59 -8.11
CA TRP A 166 27.78 3.74 -7.13
C TRP A 166 28.90 2.77 -7.44
N ASP A 167 30.15 3.17 -7.21
CA ASP A 167 31.33 2.30 -7.39
C ASP A 167 31.46 1.19 -6.33
N GLY A 168 30.63 1.26 -5.28
CA GLY A 168 30.64 0.35 -4.13
C GLY A 168 31.46 0.82 -2.93
N ASP A 169 32.17 1.95 -3.07
CA ASP A 169 32.95 2.66 -2.07
C ASP A 169 32.39 4.07 -1.87
N CYS A 170 32.76 5.05 -2.71
CA CYS A 170 32.41 6.45 -2.52
C CYS A 170 31.93 7.20 -3.77
N ALA A 171 32.48 6.94 -4.96
CA ALA A 171 32.10 7.69 -6.14
C ALA A 171 30.73 7.20 -6.66
N GLY A 172 29.83 8.14 -6.92
CA GLY A 172 28.55 7.81 -7.53
C GLY A 172 27.48 8.86 -7.30
N GLU A 173 26.29 8.53 -7.81
CA GLU A 173 25.12 9.38 -7.78
C GLU A 173 23.89 8.57 -7.41
N ARG A 174 23.08 9.12 -6.51
CA ARG A 174 21.80 8.54 -6.09
C ARG A 174 20.73 9.60 -6.07
N TYR A 175 19.49 9.18 -6.22
CA TYR A 175 18.33 10.03 -6.05
C TYR A 175 17.30 9.33 -5.17
N GLU A 176 16.49 10.14 -4.50
CA GLU A 176 15.35 9.69 -3.73
C GLU A 176 14.19 10.64 -3.98
N THR A 177 12.99 10.10 -4.19
CA THR A 177 11.75 10.86 -4.30
C THR A 177 10.70 10.21 -3.42
N THR A 178 10.06 11.03 -2.57
CA THR A 178 8.90 10.63 -1.78
C THR A 178 7.71 11.49 -2.16
N ARG A 179 6.55 10.86 -2.38
CA ARG A 179 5.28 11.55 -2.61
C ARG A 179 4.27 11.18 -1.53
N THR A 180 3.62 12.18 -0.96
CA THR A 180 2.48 11.98 -0.04
C THR A 180 1.19 12.46 -0.68
N VAL A 181 0.09 11.79 -0.36
CA VAL A 181 -1.25 12.09 -0.89
C VAL A 181 -2.09 12.71 0.24
N ALA A 182 -2.66 13.88 -0.02
CA ALA A 182 -3.59 14.55 0.86
C ALA A 182 -4.89 14.90 0.11
N LEU A 183 -6.00 15.04 0.84
CA LEU A 183 -7.24 15.55 0.27
C LEU A 183 -7.17 17.08 0.17
N ALA A 184 -7.56 17.63 -0.97
CA ALA A 184 -7.81 19.05 -1.15
C ALA A 184 -9.14 19.46 -0.48
N LYS A 185 -9.34 20.77 -0.34
CA LYS A 185 -10.64 21.34 0.04
C LYS A 185 -11.61 21.45 -1.15
N THR A 186 -11.09 21.36 -2.36
CA THR A 186 -11.86 21.40 -3.60
C THR A 186 -12.30 20.00 -4.02
N SER A 187 -13.32 19.94 -4.86
CA SER A 187 -13.79 18.70 -5.45
C SER A 187 -14.09 18.90 -6.94
N THR A 188 -13.85 17.84 -7.71
CA THR A 188 -14.14 17.76 -9.13
C THR A 188 -14.94 16.49 -9.38
N HIS A 189 -16.03 16.58 -10.16
CA HIS A 189 -16.93 15.44 -10.44
C HIS A 189 -17.40 14.68 -9.18
N GLY A 190 -17.64 15.41 -8.09
CA GLY A 190 -18.16 14.86 -6.83
C GLY A 190 -17.12 14.20 -5.92
N TYR A 191 -15.87 14.13 -6.33
CA TYR A 191 -14.76 13.57 -5.54
C TYR A 191 -13.79 14.69 -5.13
N ALA A 192 -13.25 14.64 -3.92
CA ALA A 192 -12.25 15.58 -3.43
C ALA A 192 -10.97 15.50 -4.29
N ASP A 193 -10.42 16.64 -4.70
CA ASP A 193 -9.15 16.61 -5.45
C ASP A 193 -8.03 16.08 -4.54
N LEU A 194 -6.99 15.49 -5.12
CA LEU A 194 -5.83 14.98 -4.39
C LEU A 194 -4.65 15.95 -4.54
N ILE A 195 -4.00 16.29 -3.43
CA ILE A 195 -2.75 17.05 -3.41
C ILE A 195 -1.61 16.06 -3.22
N ILE A 196 -0.76 15.97 -4.23
CA ILE A 196 0.47 15.18 -4.23
C ILE A 196 1.61 16.10 -3.83
N LYS A 197 2.21 15.87 -2.66
CA LYS A 197 3.41 16.59 -2.23
C LYS A 197 4.64 15.76 -2.55
N THR A 198 5.48 16.25 -3.45
CA THR A 198 6.72 15.62 -3.88
C THR A 198 7.90 16.25 -3.16
N ILE A 199 8.77 15.43 -2.58
CA ILE A 199 10.07 15.81 -2.03
C ILE A 199 11.11 14.94 -2.71
N SER A 200 12.11 15.55 -3.32
CA SER A 200 13.20 14.84 -3.99
C SER A 200 14.54 15.28 -3.45
N SER A 201 15.51 14.37 -3.42
CA SER A 201 16.89 14.66 -3.09
C SER A 201 17.82 13.94 -4.06
N SER A 202 19.02 14.48 -4.23
CA SER A 202 20.11 13.84 -4.96
C SER A 202 21.35 13.81 -4.08
N THR A 203 22.08 12.71 -4.10
CA THR A 203 23.34 12.53 -3.39
C THR A 203 24.44 12.23 -4.38
N THR A 204 25.55 12.95 -4.28
CA THR A 204 26.77 12.68 -5.07
C THR A 204 27.92 12.42 -4.11
N GLY A 205 28.63 11.32 -4.33
CA GLY A 205 29.87 11.00 -3.64
C GLY A 205 31.08 11.16 -4.55
N LYS A 206 32.21 11.61 -3.98
CA LYS A 206 33.50 11.78 -4.67
C LYS A 206 34.65 11.44 -3.73
N GLY A 207 35.72 10.89 -4.29
CA GLY A 207 36.88 10.41 -3.54
C GLY A 207 36.85 8.90 -3.37
N GLU A 208 37.76 8.39 -2.54
CA GLU A 208 37.95 6.97 -2.24
C GLU A 208 38.29 6.82 -0.75
N ASP A 209 37.91 5.69 -0.15
CA ASP A 209 38.21 5.32 1.24
C ASP A 209 37.94 6.47 2.25
N ALA A 210 38.96 6.82 3.05
CA ALA A 210 38.90 7.84 4.09
C ALA A 210 38.80 9.28 3.54
N ALA A 211 39.03 9.49 2.24
CA ALA A 211 38.86 10.79 1.59
C ALA A 211 37.46 10.98 0.99
N CYS A 212 36.53 10.05 1.24
CA CYS A 212 35.18 10.11 0.72
C CYS A 212 34.42 11.35 1.23
N VAL A 213 33.90 12.14 0.29
CA VAL A 213 32.99 13.24 0.57
C VAL A 213 31.68 13.00 -0.16
N SER A 214 30.59 12.88 0.61
CA SER A 214 29.24 12.82 0.08
C SER A 214 28.48 14.12 0.35
N ASN A 215 27.70 14.55 -0.64
CA ASN A 215 26.86 15.73 -0.53
C ASN A 215 25.44 15.40 -0.98
N THR A 216 24.46 15.72 -0.14
CA THR A 216 23.04 15.53 -0.43
C THR A 216 22.35 16.89 -0.58
N VAL A 217 21.66 17.07 -1.71
CA VAL A 217 20.88 18.27 -2.00
C VAL A 217 19.41 17.89 -2.02
N ALA A 218 18.63 18.44 -1.08
CA ALA A 218 17.18 18.31 -1.07
C ALA A 218 16.53 19.45 -1.88
N GLN A 219 15.60 19.09 -2.75
CA GLN A 219 14.80 20.03 -3.52
C GLN A 219 13.66 20.60 -2.66
N LYS A 220 13.18 21.80 -3.03
CA LYS A 220 11.98 22.36 -2.39
C LYS A 220 10.77 21.47 -2.70
N PRO A 221 9.85 21.27 -1.74
CA PRO A 221 8.65 20.49 -2.00
C PRO A 221 7.81 21.07 -3.15
N VAL A 222 7.33 20.21 -4.03
CA VAL A 222 6.42 20.57 -5.14
C VAL A 222 5.04 20.00 -4.85
N LEU A 223 3.99 20.77 -5.13
CA LEU A 223 2.60 20.35 -4.97
C LEU A 223 1.95 20.19 -6.34
N THR A 224 1.42 19.01 -6.63
CA THR A 224 0.64 18.71 -7.84
C THR A 224 -0.78 18.35 -7.42
N THR A 225 -1.79 18.93 -8.05
CA THR A 225 -3.20 18.58 -7.78
C THR A 225 -3.71 17.63 -8.84
N LEU A 226 -4.16 16.44 -8.44
CA LEU A 226 -4.89 15.51 -9.30
C LEU A 226 -6.39 15.75 -9.12
N ARG A 227 -7.07 16.05 -10.23
CA ARG A 227 -8.52 16.22 -10.25
C ARG A 227 -9.16 14.95 -10.77
N TYR A 228 -10.26 14.54 -10.16
CA TYR A 228 -11.02 13.39 -10.62
C TYR A 228 -11.70 13.73 -11.96
N ASP A 229 -11.51 12.90 -12.99
CA ASP A 229 -12.05 13.12 -14.35
C ASP A 229 -13.49 12.61 -14.52
N GLY A 230 -14.10 12.10 -13.45
CA GLY A 230 -15.38 11.40 -13.45
C GLY A 230 -15.24 9.87 -13.38
N LYS A 231 -14.05 9.34 -13.68
CA LYS A 231 -13.71 7.91 -13.65
C LYS A 231 -12.48 7.62 -12.79
N ASN A 232 -11.40 8.39 -12.93
CA ASN A 232 -10.11 8.21 -12.27
C ASN A 232 -9.43 9.55 -11.93
N TYR A 233 -8.46 9.50 -11.02
CA TYR A 233 -7.38 10.47 -10.94
C TYR A 233 -6.31 10.05 -11.93
N VAL A 234 -6.14 10.85 -12.99
CA VAL A 234 -5.08 10.62 -13.98
C VAL A 234 -3.74 10.96 -13.33
N VAL A 235 -2.92 9.94 -13.12
CA VAL A 235 -1.54 10.09 -12.63
C VAL A 235 -0.68 10.60 -13.78
N PRO A 236 0.08 11.70 -13.61
CA PRO A 236 1.05 12.16 -14.60
C PRO A 236 2.06 11.05 -14.95
N GLU A 237 2.51 10.98 -16.20
CA GLU A 237 3.40 9.91 -16.66
C GLU A 237 4.71 9.84 -15.84
N ASP A 238 5.28 10.98 -15.45
CA ASP A 238 6.49 11.07 -14.61
C ASP A 238 6.26 10.63 -13.15
N PHE A 239 5.01 10.37 -12.77
CA PHE A 239 4.62 9.92 -11.44
C PHE A 239 4.11 8.48 -11.47
N LYS A 240 4.06 7.83 -12.64
CA LYS A 240 3.38 6.55 -12.81
C LYS A 240 4.38 5.39 -12.81
N GLY A 241 4.04 4.33 -12.08
CA GLY A 241 4.79 3.07 -12.07
C GLY A 241 4.52 2.26 -13.33
N HIS A 242 5.55 1.63 -13.89
CA HIS A 242 5.49 0.90 -15.15
C HIS A 242 5.29 -0.61 -14.96
#